data_AF-A0A934EW59-F1
#
_entry.id   AF-A0A934EW59-F1
#
_cell.length_a   1.000
_cell.length_b   1.000
_cell.length_c   1.000
_cell.angle_alpha   90.00
_cell.angle_beta   90.00
_cell.angle_gamma   90.00
#
_symmetry.space_group_name_H-M   'P 1'
#
loop_
_entity.id
_entity.type
_entity.pdbx_description
1 polymer ?
#
loop_
_entity_poly.entity_id
_entity_poly.type
_entity_poly.pdbx_seq_one_letter_code
_entity_poly.pdbx_strand_id
1 'polypeptide(L)'
;MIDRTRRCSERKPAGSFRDKYNAIGGWLPSLIFALGKKMLARSIEIEARSRIMWGDSPASVMAFLQENGVGDKDASSLVATFQKERAKSIRESAVKKVLVGLLYLCVPAGAFVMFTISGDITAKFVALAFIAGLIGSWKVVDGVWMLLRPLSSGEDLATIEE
;
A
#
# COMPACT_ATOMS: atom_id res chain seq x y z
N MET A 1 -22.32 -36.75 -3.72
CA MET A 1 -21.68 -38.04 -3.35
C MET A 1 -20.30 -38.05 -3.98
N ILE A 2 -19.29 -38.54 -3.25
CA ILE A 2 -17.87 -38.76 -3.60
C ILE A 2 -16.87 -37.84 -2.87
N ASP A 3 -16.37 -38.41 -1.78
CA ASP A 3 -15.02 -38.47 -1.20
C ASP A 3 -14.31 -37.28 -0.54
N ARG A 4 -14.44 -37.28 0.80
CA ARG A 4 -13.34 -37.11 1.76
C ARG A 4 -12.20 -38.10 1.47
N THR A 5 -10.96 -37.62 1.41
CA THR A 5 -9.82 -38.36 1.97
C THR A 5 -8.84 -37.44 2.69
N ARG A 6 -8.70 -37.72 3.99
CA ARG A 6 -7.63 -37.26 4.88
C ARG A 6 -6.28 -37.81 4.37
N ARG A 7 -5.20 -37.02 4.50
CA ARG A 7 -3.87 -37.58 4.82
C ARG A 7 -3.19 -36.73 5.90
N CYS A 8 -3.33 -37.21 7.13
CA CYS A 8 -2.41 -36.92 8.22
C CYS A 8 -1.02 -37.41 7.80
N SER A 9 -0.05 -36.50 7.72
CA SER A 9 1.35 -36.84 7.89
C SER A 9 1.77 -36.38 9.29
N GLU A 10 1.79 -37.31 10.23
CA GLU A 10 2.53 -37.17 11.49
C GLU A 10 3.99 -36.82 11.18
N ARG A 11 4.40 -35.59 11.49
CA ARG A 11 5.83 -35.28 11.62
C ARG A 11 6.21 -35.46 13.08
N LYS A 12 7.17 -36.36 13.28
CA LYS A 12 7.85 -36.67 14.54
C LYS A 12 8.19 -35.38 15.30
N PRO A 13 7.97 -35.31 16.63
CA PRO A 13 8.43 -34.17 17.42
C PRO A 13 9.97 -34.16 17.39
N ALA A 14 10.53 -33.09 16.81
CA ALA A 14 11.94 -32.80 16.93
C ALA A 14 12.29 -32.64 18.41
N GLY A 15 13.39 -33.28 18.82
CA GLY A 15 13.85 -33.37 20.20
C GLY A 15 13.85 -32.03 20.92
N SER A 16 13.34 -32.09 22.14
CA SER A 16 13.46 -31.07 23.18
C SER A 16 14.93 -30.61 23.30
N PHE A 17 15.22 -29.43 22.73
CA PHE A 17 16.47 -28.70 22.93
C PHE A 17 16.41 -27.87 24.22
N ARG A 18 15.72 -28.37 25.27
CA ARG A 18 15.36 -27.58 26.46
C ARG A 18 16.37 -27.67 27.61
N ASP A 19 17.40 -28.53 27.50
CA ASP A 19 18.30 -28.82 28.63
C ASP A 19 19.66 -28.08 28.61
N LYS A 20 19.90 -27.14 27.68
CA LYS A 20 21.18 -26.39 27.63
C LYS A 20 21.14 -24.94 28.14
N TYR A 21 20.00 -24.46 28.64
CA TYR A 21 19.87 -23.04 29.05
C TYR A 21 20.28 -22.74 30.50
N ASN A 22 20.61 -23.74 31.32
CA ASN A 22 20.92 -23.51 32.75
C ASN A 22 22.39 -23.17 33.06
N ALA A 23 23.28 -23.05 32.07
CA ALA A 23 24.71 -22.83 32.30
C ALA A 23 25.22 -21.40 31.97
N ILE A 24 24.38 -20.51 31.43
CA ILE A 24 24.77 -19.14 31.07
C ILE A 24 24.16 -18.18 32.10
N GLY A 25 24.95 -17.91 33.14
CA GLY A 25 24.51 -17.24 34.36
C GLY A 25 23.89 -15.85 34.18
N GLY A 26 22.86 -15.60 35.00
CA GLY A 26 22.61 -14.40 35.82
C GLY A 26 22.49 -13.00 35.18
N TRP A 27 23.00 -12.75 33.98
CA TRP A 27 23.14 -11.40 33.39
C TRP A 27 22.23 -11.21 32.16
N LEU A 28 21.63 -12.28 31.63
CA LEU A 28 20.78 -12.27 30.44
C LEU A 28 19.29 -11.90 30.61
N PRO A 29 18.64 -11.98 31.80
CA PRO A 29 17.21 -11.65 31.88
C PRO A 29 16.90 -10.20 31.48
N SER A 30 17.76 -9.24 31.81
CA SER A 30 17.60 -7.83 31.47
C SER A 30 17.75 -7.58 29.96
N LEU A 31 18.70 -8.26 29.30
CA LEU A 31 18.90 -8.19 27.86
C LEU A 31 17.74 -8.80 27.07
N ILE A 32 17.23 -9.96 27.52
CA ILE A 32 16.05 -10.59 26.90
C ILE A 32 14.82 -9.71 27.06
N PHE A 33 14.65 -9.06 28.23
CA PHE A 33 13.54 -8.13 28.47
C PHE A 33 13.65 -6.86 27.61
N ALA A 34 14.85 -6.30 27.48
CA ALA A 34 15.12 -5.15 26.62
C ALA A 34 14.92 -5.47 25.12
N LEU A 35 15.33 -6.66 24.68
CA LEU A 35 15.10 -7.15 23.32
C LEU A 35 13.60 -7.40 23.05
N GLY A 36 12.87 -7.96 24.02
CA GLY A 36 11.43 -8.20 23.91
C GLY A 36 10.62 -6.92 23.72
N LYS A 37 10.92 -5.85 24.49
CA LYS A 37 10.28 -4.54 24.32
C LYS A 37 10.50 -3.95 22.93
N LYS A 38 11.72 -4.03 22.39
CA LYS A 38 12.02 -3.54 21.03
C LYS A 38 11.26 -4.31 19.95
N MET A 39 11.07 -5.62 20.12
CA MET A 39 10.35 -6.43 19.15
C MET A 39 8.85 -6.13 19.15
N LEU A 40 8.25 -5.96 20.33
CA LEU A 40 6.84 -5.56 20.47
C LEU A 40 6.58 -4.19 19.85
N ALA A 41 7.42 -3.19 20.14
CA ALA A 41 7.29 -1.85 19.56
C ALA A 41 7.28 -1.90 18.01
N ARG A 42 8.19 -2.67 17.40
CA ARG A 42 8.22 -2.84 15.94
C ARG A 42 6.96 -3.53 15.39
N SER A 43 6.43 -4.52 16.09
CA SER A 43 5.20 -5.21 15.65
C SER A 43 4.02 -4.25 15.63
N ILE A 44 3.88 -3.42 16.68
CA ILE A 44 2.83 -2.42 16.80
C ILE A 44 2.96 -1.36 15.70
N GLU A 45 4.18 -0.89 15.41
CA GLU A 45 4.45 0.04 14.30
C GLU A 45 4.08 -0.56 12.93
N ILE A 46 4.45 -1.83 12.68
CA ILE A 46 4.14 -2.51 11.42
C ILE A 46 2.62 -2.69 11.27
N GLU A 47 1.93 -3.08 12.34
CA GLU A 47 0.48 -3.25 12.33
C GLU A 47 -0.23 -1.91 12.08
N ALA A 48 0.15 -0.85 12.79
CA ALA A 48 -0.38 0.49 12.60
C ALA A 48 -0.15 1.01 11.17
N ARG A 49 1.04 0.78 10.60
CA ARG A 49 1.35 1.15 9.21
C ARG A 49 0.48 0.39 8.21
N SER A 50 0.24 -0.90 8.46
CA SER A 50 -0.62 -1.71 7.60
C SER A 50 -2.06 -1.18 7.60
N ARG A 51 -2.62 -0.87 8.78
CA ARG A 51 -3.96 -0.29 8.94
C ARG A 51 -4.13 1.01 8.15
N ILE A 52 -3.15 1.94 8.26
CA ILE A 52 -3.16 3.18 7.48
C ILE A 52 -3.09 2.90 5.97
N MET A 53 -2.26 1.95 5.54
CA MET A 53 -2.17 1.58 4.12
C MET A 53 -3.49 1.01 3.58
N TRP A 54 -4.18 0.20 4.37
CA TRP A 54 -5.49 -0.40 4.03
C TRP A 54 -6.64 0.60 4.09
N GLY A 55 -6.42 1.78 4.66
CA GLY A 55 -7.39 2.88 4.64
C GLY A 55 -8.17 3.09 5.92
N ASP A 56 -7.71 2.51 7.04
CA ASP A 56 -8.28 2.85 8.35
C ASP A 56 -8.11 4.34 8.65
N SER A 57 -9.06 4.90 9.40
CA SER A 57 -9.03 6.32 9.79
C SER A 57 -7.83 6.60 10.72
N PRO A 58 -7.22 7.80 10.65
CA PRO A 58 -6.11 8.14 11.55
C PRO A 58 -6.51 8.09 13.02
N ALA A 59 -7.77 8.42 13.35
CA ALA A 59 -8.30 8.31 14.71
C ALA A 59 -8.28 6.86 15.22
N SER A 60 -8.71 5.89 14.39
CA SER A 60 -8.66 4.46 14.73
C SER A 60 -7.23 3.98 15.00
N VAL A 61 -6.28 4.46 14.20
CA VAL A 61 -4.86 4.09 14.34
C VAL A 61 -4.23 4.76 15.56
N MET A 62 -4.60 6.01 15.87
CA MET A 62 -4.16 6.69 17.10
C MET A 62 -4.69 5.99 18.35
N ALA A 63 -5.98 5.61 18.38
CA ALA A 63 -6.56 4.85 19.48
C ALA A 63 -5.83 3.51 19.67
N PHE A 64 -5.54 2.79 18.58
CA PHE A 64 -4.74 1.56 18.63
C PHE A 64 -3.33 1.79 19.20
N LEU A 65 -2.65 2.86 18.82
CA LEU A 65 -1.32 3.18 19.36
C LEU A 65 -1.37 3.53 20.85
N GLN A 66 -2.39 4.29 21.28
CA GLN A 66 -2.61 4.63 22.68
C GLN A 66 -2.94 3.40 23.55
N GLU A 67 -3.78 2.49 23.05
CA GLU A 67 -4.08 1.21 23.71
C GLU A 67 -2.84 0.35 23.93
N ASN A 68 -1.85 0.47 23.05
CA ASN A 68 -0.55 -0.21 23.15
C ASN A 68 0.49 0.56 23.97
N GLY A 69 0.11 1.67 24.61
CA GLY A 69 0.97 2.46 25.49
C GLY A 69 1.94 3.40 24.78
N VAL A 70 1.72 3.72 23.50
CA VAL A 70 2.45 4.77 22.79
C VAL A 70 1.90 6.12 23.22
N GLY A 71 2.77 7.05 23.63
CA GLY A 71 2.35 8.38 24.06
C GLY A 71 1.75 9.21 22.92
N ASP A 72 0.80 10.10 23.24
CA ASP A 72 0.03 10.89 22.25
C ASP A 72 0.91 11.68 21.25
N LYS A 73 1.99 12.28 21.75
CA LYS A 73 2.94 13.05 20.94
C LYS A 73 3.69 12.15 19.95
N ASP A 74 4.06 10.95 20.37
CA ASP A 74 4.78 10.00 19.52
C ASP A 74 3.82 9.38 18.50
N ALA A 75 2.61 9.01 18.93
CA ALA A 75 1.57 8.44 18.08
C ALA A 75 1.17 9.38 16.93
N SER A 76 0.91 10.66 17.22
CA SER A 76 0.57 11.66 16.21
C SER A 76 1.69 11.86 15.17
N SER A 77 2.96 11.92 15.62
CA SER A 77 4.11 12.05 14.73
C SER A 77 4.30 10.83 13.81
N LEU A 78 4.05 9.62 14.32
CA LEU A 78 4.11 8.38 13.55
C LEU A 78 3.00 8.32 12.50
N VAL A 79 1.76 8.63 12.89
CA VAL A 79 0.61 8.66 11.97
C VAL A 79 0.83 9.68 10.84
N ALA A 80 1.31 10.89 11.16
CA ALA A 80 1.65 11.89 10.15
C ALA A 80 2.72 11.40 9.17
N THR A 81 3.74 10.69 9.67
CA THR A 81 4.78 10.09 8.84
C THR A 81 4.21 9.03 7.89
N PHE A 82 3.38 8.11 8.39
CA PHE A 82 2.76 7.07 7.58
C PHE A 82 1.77 7.62 6.54
N GLN A 83 1.02 8.68 6.87
CA GLN A 83 0.17 9.36 5.91
C GLN A 83 0.99 9.99 4.78
N LYS A 84 2.12 10.62 5.09
CA LYS A 84 3.03 11.18 4.09
C LYS A 84 3.58 10.10 3.15
N GLU A 85 3.94 8.93 3.69
CA GLU A 85 4.39 7.79 2.89
C GLU A 85 3.28 7.25 1.97
N ARG A 86 2.05 7.10 2.50
CA ARG A 86 0.89 6.68 1.71
C ARG A 86 0.54 7.69 0.63
N ALA A 87 0.56 8.98 0.93
CA ALA A 87 0.31 10.02 -0.06
C ALA A 87 1.36 9.98 -1.18
N LYS A 88 2.63 9.74 -0.84
CA LYS A 88 3.70 9.57 -1.83
C LYS A 88 3.46 8.35 -2.74
N SER A 89 3.11 7.19 -2.17
CA SER A 89 2.87 5.98 -2.96
C SER A 89 1.63 6.07 -3.86
N ILE A 90 0.55 6.69 -3.36
CA ILE A 90 -0.65 6.97 -4.15
C ILE A 90 -0.30 7.89 -5.33
N ARG A 91 0.44 8.99 -5.08
CA ARG A 91 0.86 9.92 -6.14
C ARG A 91 1.75 9.24 -7.18
N GLU A 92 2.69 8.40 -6.76
CA GLU A 92 3.55 7.67 -7.70
C GLU A 92 2.73 6.74 -8.61
N SER A 93 1.75 6.03 -8.05
CA SER A 93 0.84 5.19 -8.84
C SER A 93 -0.05 6.00 -9.78
N ALA A 94 -0.56 7.15 -9.31
CA ALA A 94 -1.38 8.06 -10.13
C ALA A 94 -0.58 8.61 -11.32
N VAL A 95 0.66 9.08 -11.09
CA VAL A 95 1.54 9.60 -12.16
C VAL A 95 1.82 8.51 -13.20
N LYS A 96 2.09 7.27 -12.78
CA LYS A 96 2.28 6.14 -13.72
C LYS A 96 1.06 5.92 -14.61
N LYS A 97 -0.15 5.99 -14.06
CA LYS A 97 -1.39 5.86 -14.86
C LYS A 97 -1.55 7.00 -15.87
N VAL A 98 -1.28 8.24 -15.46
CA VAL A 98 -1.33 9.41 -16.35
C VAL A 98 -0.31 9.27 -17.48
N LEU A 99 0.92 8.87 -17.18
CA LEU A 99 1.99 8.69 -18.17
C LEU A 99 1.63 7.62 -19.20
N VAL A 100 1.09 6.48 -18.75
CA VAL A 100 0.63 5.41 -19.65
C VAL A 100 -0.53 5.90 -20.51
N GLY A 101 -1.50 6.61 -19.95
CA GLY A 101 -2.61 7.19 -20.70
C GLY A 101 -2.15 8.19 -21.77
N LEU A 102 -1.17 9.04 -21.43
CA LEU A 102 -0.55 9.99 -22.38
C LEU A 102 0.16 9.27 -23.52
N LEU A 103 0.86 8.16 -23.24
CA LEU A 103 1.50 7.35 -24.27
C LEU A 103 0.47 6.77 -25.26
N TYR A 104 -0.69 6.31 -24.77
CA TYR A 104 -1.77 5.85 -25.64
C TYR A 104 -2.39 6.96 -26.49
N LEU A 105 -2.41 8.21 -26.01
CA LEU A 105 -2.86 9.38 -26.79
C LEU A 105 -1.92 9.73 -27.94
N CYS A 106 -0.63 9.40 -27.84
CA CYS A 106 0.31 9.60 -28.95
C CYS A 106 0.02 8.69 -30.16
N VAL A 107 -0.64 7.54 -29.96
CA VAL A 107 -0.97 6.59 -31.05
C VAL A 107 -1.90 7.20 -32.10
N PRO A 108 -3.09 7.75 -31.75
CA PRO A 108 -3.95 8.40 -32.73
C PRO A 108 -3.32 9.68 -33.32
N ALA A 109 -2.53 10.43 -32.55
CA ALA A 109 -1.80 11.58 -33.08
C ALA A 109 -0.79 11.19 -34.17
N GLY A 110 -0.01 10.13 -33.93
CA GLY A 110 0.93 9.59 -34.92
C GLY A 110 0.22 9.02 -36.15
N ALA A 111 -0.90 8.31 -35.95
CA ALA A 111 -1.72 7.83 -37.06
C ALA A 111 -2.28 8.98 -37.91
N PHE A 112 -2.70 10.08 -37.28
CA PHE A 112 -3.16 11.28 -37.98
C PHE A 112 -2.04 11.95 -38.79
N VAL A 113 -0.84 12.08 -38.23
CA VAL A 113 0.31 12.62 -38.99
C VAL A 113 0.64 11.72 -40.19
N MET A 114 0.70 10.41 -40.01
CA MET A 114 0.91 9.46 -41.11
C MET A 114 -0.18 9.56 -42.19
N PHE A 115 -1.43 9.82 -41.79
CA PHE A 115 -2.54 10.04 -42.73
C PHE A 115 -2.30 11.23 -43.63
N THR A 116 -1.86 12.35 -43.04
CA THR A 116 -1.62 13.60 -43.78
C THR A 116 -0.46 13.49 -44.78
N ILE A 117 0.50 12.60 -44.53
CA ILE A 117 1.67 12.41 -45.40
C ILE A 117 1.36 11.42 -46.53
N SER A 118 0.75 10.28 -46.21
CA SER A 118 0.59 9.16 -47.17
C SER A 118 -0.71 9.21 -47.96
N GLY A 119 -1.73 9.96 -47.51
CA GLY A 119 -3.04 10.08 -48.18
C GLY A 119 -3.94 8.84 -48.12
N ASP A 120 -3.36 7.64 -48.02
CA ASP A 120 -4.07 6.37 -47.93
C ASP A 120 -3.82 5.68 -46.59
N ILE A 121 -4.80 5.74 -45.69
CA ILE A 121 -4.85 4.86 -44.53
C ILE A 121 -6.02 3.87 -44.70
N THR A 122 -5.69 2.58 -44.59
CA THR A 122 -6.69 1.52 -44.46
C THR A 122 -7.58 1.80 -43.26
N ALA A 123 -8.90 1.87 -43.46
CA ALA A 123 -9.89 2.18 -42.42
C ALA A 123 -9.71 1.42 -41.08
N LYS A 124 -9.10 0.23 -41.14
CA LYS A 124 -8.71 -0.59 -39.97
C LYS A 124 -7.77 0.14 -39.00
N PHE A 125 -6.78 0.88 -39.51
CA PHE A 125 -5.83 1.61 -38.67
C PHE A 125 -6.48 2.82 -38.01
N VAL A 126 -7.39 3.51 -38.71
CA VAL A 126 -8.17 4.62 -38.12
C VAL A 126 -9.04 4.09 -36.98
N ALA A 127 -9.73 2.97 -37.18
CA ALA A 127 -10.53 2.34 -36.13
C ALA A 127 -9.69 1.95 -34.91
N LEU A 128 -8.51 1.34 -35.14
CA LEU A 128 -7.61 0.94 -34.05
C LEU A 128 -7.04 2.14 -33.30
N ALA A 129 -6.64 3.19 -34.03
CA ALA A 129 -6.18 4.45 -33.45
C ALA A 129 -7.26 5.12 -32.59
N PHE A 130 -8.51 5.10 -33.04
CA PHE A 130 -9.63 5.66 -32.28
C PHE A 130 -9.89 4.89 -30.99
N ILE A 131 -9.90 3.55 -31.03
CA ILE A 131 -10.04 2.71 -29.84
C ILE A 131 -8.90 2.97 -28.84
N ALA A 132 -7.65 3.04 -29.34
CA ALA A 132 -6.49 3.35 -28.51
C ALA A 132 -6.60 4.74 -27.86
N GLY A 133 -7.07 5.74 -28.62
CA GLY A 133 -7.30 7.09 -28.13
C GLY A 133 -8.36 7.16 -27.01
N LEU A 134 -9.46 6.42 -27.15
CA LEU A 134 -10.49 6.33 -26.10
C LEU A 134 -9.95 5.67 -24.83
N ILE A 135 -9.21 4.56 -24.96
CA ILE A 135 -8.58 3.88 -23.82
C ILE A 135 -7.57 4.79 -23.12
N GLY A 136 -6.73 5.49 -23.90
CA GLY A 136 -5.76 6.45 -23.39
C GLY A 136 -6.43 7.59 -22.62
N SER A 137 -7.47 8.18 -23.20
CA SER A 137 -8.26 9.26 -22.56
C SER A 137 -8.85 8.82 -21.23
N TRP A 138 -9.45 7.63 -21.16
CA TRP A 138 -9.99 7.07 -19.91
C TRP A 138 -8.90 6.91 -18.83
N LYS A 139 -7.71 6.42 -19.20
CA LYS A 139 -6.58 6.27 -18.27
C LYS A 139 -6.06 7.61 -17.74
N VAL A 140 -6.04 8.65 -18.57
CA VAL A 140 -5.67 10.00 -18.13
C VAL A 140 -6.70 10.53 -17.14
N VAL A 141 -7.99 10.41 -17.43
CA VAL A 141 -9.07 10.85 -16.52
C VAL A 141 -9.00 10.11 -15.18
N ASP A 142 -8.84 8.79 -15.17
CA ASP A 142 -8.68 7.99 -13.93
C ASP A 142 -7.43 8.42 -13.14
N GLY A 143 -6.31 8.65 -13.83
CA GLY A 143 -5.08 9.13 -13.21
C GLY A 143 -5.22 10.53 -12.61
N VAL A 144 -5.86 11.45 -13.32
CA VAL A 144 -6.14 12.82 -12.87
C VAL A 144 -7.11 12.81 -11.69
N TRP A 145 -8.19 12.04 -11.76
CA TRP A 145 -9.15 11.88 -10.65
C TRP A 145 -8.46 11.35 -9.39
N MET A 146 -7.55 10.38 -9.54
CA MET A 146 -6.77 9.83 -8.43
C MET A 146 -5.76 10.84 -7.85
N LEU A 147 -5.28 11.79 -8.65
CA LEU A 147 -4.38 12.85 -8.24
C LEU A 147 -5.13 14.03 -7.58
N LEU A 148 -6.36 14.28 -8.06
CA LEU A 148 -7.25 15.33 -7.57
C LEU A 148 -8.05 14.93 -6.34
N ARG A 149 -8.25 13.63 -6.06
CA ARG A 149 -8.86 13.18 -4.79
C ARG A 149 -8.06 13.80 -3.65
N PRO A 150 -8.59 14.85 -2.99
CA PRO A 150 -7.95 15.37 -1.80
C PRO A 150 -7.91 14.20 -0.83
N LEU A 151 -6.87 14.09 0.01
CA LEU A 151 -7.01 13.33 1.23
C LEU A 151 -8.10 14.04 2.06
N SER A 152 -9.37 13.82 1.76
CA SER A 152 -10.54 14.42 2.41
C SER A 152 -10.73 13.89 3.84
N SER A 153 -9.67 13.36 4.45
CA SER A 153 -9.61 12.92 5.84
C SER A 153 -9.02 14.00 6.76
N GLY A 154 -8.82 15.23 6.25
CA GLY A 154 -8.44 16.39 7.08
C GLY A 154 -9.64 17.12 7.70
N GLU A 155 -10.86 16.91 7.18
CA GLU A 155 -12.08 17.58 7.68
C GLU A 155 -12.55 17.02 9.03
N ASP A 156 -12.15 15.80 9.37
CA ASP A 156 -12.42 15.19 10.68
C ASP A 156 -11.44 15.65 11.78
N LEU A 157 -10.36 16.36 11.44
CA LEU A 157 -9.40 16.88 12.43
C LEU A 157 -9.72 18.33 12.84
N ALA A 158 -10.51 19.06 12.04
CA ALA A 158 -10.95 20.41 12.38
C ALA A 158 -12.24 20.42 13.24
N THR A 159 -12.98 19.32 13.27
CA THR A 159 -14.24 19.19 14.04
C THR A 159 -14.06 18.64 15.46
N ILE A 160 -12.82 18.35 15.89
CA ILE A 160 -12.49 17.86 17.24
C ILE A 160 -11.91 18.98 18.14
N GLU A 161 -11.63 20.18 17.59
CA GLU A 161 -11.18 21.35 18.37
C GLU A 161 -12.30 22.36 18.73
N GLU A 162 -13.58 22.03 18.51
CA GLU A 162 -14.74 22.81 19.02
C GLU A 162 -15.46 22.11 20.20
#